data_AF-A0A2V5JMA1-F1
#
_entry.id   AF-A0A2V5JMA1-F1
#
_cell.length_a   1.000
_cell.length_b   1.000
_cell.length_c   1.000
_cell.angle_alpha   90.00
_cell.angle_beta   90.00
_cell.angle_gamma   90.00
#
_symmetry.space_group_name_H-M   'P 1'
#
loop_
_entity.id
_entity.type
_entity.pdbx_description
1 polymer ?
#
loop_
_entity_poly.entity_id
_entity_poly.type
_entity_poly.pdbx_seq_one_letter_code
_entity_poly.pdbx_strand_id
1 'polypeptide(L)' 'MDAEKIGRASFLLGGGRQQVDDKIDLAVGISDLKKIGESVQRDEPLMRVHARTNDALEQVLPLLRTAAVIGDEPDL' A
#
# COMPACT_ATOMS: atom_id res chain seq x y z
N MET A 1 9.01 7.03 1.61
CA MET A 1 8.10 5.91 1.29
C MET A 1 8.72 4.63 1.81
N ASP A 2 7.97 3.80 2.52
CA ASP A 2 8.41 2.53 3.08
C ASP A 2 7.85 1.37 2.24
N ALA A 3 8.71 0.78 1.41
CA ALA A 3 8.33 -0.30 0.51
C ALA A 3 8.01 -1.62 1.24
N GLU A 4 8.61 -1.87 2.41
CA GLU A 4 8.36 -3.08 3.19
C GLU A 4 6.92 -3.10 3.70
N LYS A 5 6.48 -1.97 4.27
CA LYS A 5 5.10 -1.82 4.75
C LYS A 5 4.07 -1.99 3.63
N ILE A 6 4.35 -1.43 2.45
CA ILE A 6 3.48 -1.57 1.27
C ILE A 6 3.44 -3.02 0.78
N GLY A 7 4.59 -3.68 0.68
CA GLY A 7 4.68 -5.09 0.30
C GLY A 7 3.94 -5.98 1.28
N ARG A 8 4.08 -5.72 2.59
CA ARG A 8 3.39 -6.46 3.64
C ARG A 8 1.88 -6.21 3.64
N ALA A 9 1.42 -5.00 3.35
CA ALA A 9 0.00 -4.73 3.14
C ALA A 9 -0.56 -5.54 1.95
N SER A 10 0.14 -5.55 0.82
CA SER A 10 -0.24 -6.36 -0.36
C SER A 10 -0.30 -7.86 -0.02
N PHE A 11 0.68 -8.36 0.73
CA PHE A 11 0.71 -9.73 1.22
C PHE A 11 -0.49 -10.06 2.12
N LEU A 12 -0.82 -9.19 3.08
CA LEU A 12 -1.97 -9.36 3.98
C LEU A 12 -3.32 -9.35 3.24
N LEU A 13 -3.40 -8.64 2.11
CA LEU A 13 -4.58 -8.69 1.24
C LEU A 13 -4.73 -10.02 0.47
N GLY A 14 -3.69 -10.86 0.43
CA GLY A 14 -3.64 -12.11 -0.33
C GLY A 14 -2.85 -12.02 -1.63
N GLY A 15 -2.14 -10.91 -1.88
CA GLY A 15 -1.32 -10.72 -3.08
C GLY A 15 0.01 -11.48 -3.07
N GLY A 16 0.33 -12.15 -1.95
CA GLY A 16 1.56 -12.92 -1.77
C GLY A 16 1.29 -14.31 -1.20
N ARG A 17 2.32 -15.16 -1.26
CA ARG A 17 2.28 -16.55 -0.81
C ARG A 17 2.86 -16.68 0.60
N GLN A 18 2.14 -17.29 1.53
CA GLN A 18 2.71 -17.62 2.84
C GLN A 18 3.58 -18.88 2.75
N GLN A 19 3.16 -19.83 1.91
CA GLN A 19 3.88 -21.06 1.56
C GLN A 19 4.04 -21.20 0.05
N VAL A 20 5.01 -22.01 -0.39
CA VAL A 20 5.38 -22.16 -1.82
C VAL A 20 4.17 -22.47 -2.72
N ASP A 21 3.23 -23.28 -2.24
CA ASP A 21 2.07 -23.75 -3.03
C ASP A 21 0.81 -22.89 -2.87
N ASP A 22 0.87 -21.79 -2.10
CA ASP A 22 -0.28 -20.93 -1.88
C ASP A 22 -0.74 -20.29 -3.20
N LYS A 23 -2.06 -20.20 -3.36
CA LYS A 23 -2.67 -19.38 -4.42
C LYS A 23 -2.68 -17.92 -3.96
N ILE A 24 -2.26 -17.04 -4.87
CA ILE A 24 -2.39 -15.59 -4.68
C ILE A 24 -3.71 -15.10 -5.28
N ASP A 25 -4.29 -14.07 -4.68
CA ASP A 25 -5.39 -13.33 -5.27
C ASP A 25 -4.79 -12.29 -6.24
N LEU A 26 -5.10 -12.41 -7.53
CA LEU A 26 -4.62 -11.50 -8.57
C LEU A 26 -5.42 -10.20 -8.64
N ALA A 27 -6.55 -10.12 -7.92
CA ALA A 27 -7.41 -8.94 -7.89
C ALA A 27 -7.04 -7.95 -6.78
N VAL A 28 -6.12 -8.31 -5.87
CA VAL A 28 -5.70 -7.48 -4.75
C VAL A 28 -4.31 -6.89 -4.95
N GLY A 29 -4.02 -5.81 -4.23
CA GLY A 29 -2.69 -5.20 -4.22
C GLY A 29 -2.73 -3.69 -4.05
N ILE A 30 -1.58 -3.05 -4.28
CA ILE A 30 -1.39 -1.60 -4.17
C ILE A 30 -0.90 -1.06 -5.52
N SER A 31 -1.52 0.01 -6.01
CA SER A 31 -1.19 0.64 -7.30
C SER A 31 -1.24 2.16 -7.20
N ASP A 32 -0.97 2.88 -8.29
CA ASP A 32 -1.01 4.34 -8.36
C ASP A 32 -0.18 5.01 -7.25
N LEU A 33 0.99 4.46 -6.93
CA LEU A 33 1.86 5.02 -5.90
C LEU A 33 2.43 6.36 -6.39
N LYS A 34 2.24 7.39 -5.57
CA LYS A 34 2.94 8.66 -5.71
C LYS A 34 4.45 8.44 -5.65
N LYS A 35 5.24 9.11 -6.49
CA LYS A 35 6.70 8.95 -6.41
C LYS A 35 7.28 9.79 -5.28
N ILE A 36 8.40 9.34 -4.73
CA ILE A 36 9.18 10.12 -3.75
C ILE A 36 9.59 11.43 -4.42
N GLY A 37 9.35 12.55 -3.73
CA GLY A 37 9.65 13.90 -4.21
C GLY A 37 8.56 14.55 -5.06
N GLU A 38 7.47 13.85 -5.40
CA GLU A 38 6.33 14.50 -6.05
C GLU A 38 5.49 15.27 -5.02
N SER A 39 5.04 16.47 -5.41
CA SER A 39 4.08 17.24 -4.63
C SER A 39 2.70 16.58 -4.63
N VAL A 40 1.97 16.71 -3.53
CA VAL A 40 0.63 16.17 -3.34
C VAL A 40 -0.33 17.27 -2.88
N GLN A 41 -1.55 17.27 -3.40
CA GLN A 41 -2.60 18.19 -2.98
C GLN A 41 -3.51 17.56 -1.92
N ARG A 42 -4.26 18.40 -1.20
CA ARG A 42 -5.33 17.91 -0.34
C ARG A 42 -6.31 17.08 -1.18
N ASP A 43 -6.75 15.95 -0.61
CA ASP A 43 -7.65 14.98 -1.23
C ASP A 43 -7.06 14.23 -2.45
N GLU A 44 -5.77 14.42 -2.75
CA GLU A 44 -5.05 13.60 -3.72
C GLU A 44 -4.55 12.31 -3.05
N PRO A 45 -4.88 11.12 -3.59
CA PRO A 45 -4.44 9.85 -3.00
C PRO A 45 -2.94 9.62 -3.21
N LEU A 46 -2.26 9.11 -2.16
CA LEU A 46 -0.86 8.69 -2.26
C LEU A 46 -0.67 7.32 -2.93
N MET A 47 -1.71 6.49 -2.86
CA MET A 47 -1.76 5.14 -3.41
C MET A 47 -3.20 4.66 -3.49
N ARG A 48 -3.47 3.66 -4.33
CA ARG A 48 -4.75 2.97 -4.46
C ARG A 48 -4.64 1.56 -3.91
N VAL A 49 -5.56 1.20 -3.03
CA VAL A 49 -5.67 -0.15 -2.44
C VAL A 49 -6.77 -0.93 -3.16
N HIS A 50 -6.43 -2.13 -3.64
CA HIS A 50 -7.38 -3.09 -4.18
C HIS A 50 -7.58 -4.20 -3.14
N ALA A 51 -8.74 -4.19 -2.48
CA ALA A 51 -9.11 -5.17 -1.47
C ALA A 51 -10.40 -5.88 -1.88
N ARG A 52 -10.54 -7.17 -1.53
CA ARG A 52 -11.73 -7.96 -1.82
C ARG A 52 -12.95 -7.51 -1.01
N THR A 53 -12.70 -7.07 0.23
CA THR A 53 -13.73 -6.67 1.20
C THR A 53 -13.26 -5.45 1.98
N ASN A 54 -14.22 -4.73 2.58
CA ASN A 54 -13.90 -3.62 3.48
C ASN A 54 -13.13 -4.09 4.72
N ASP A 55 -13.44 -5.27 5.25
CA ASP A 55 -12.71 -5.82 6.41
C ASP A 55 -11.23 -6.08 6.10
N ALA A 56 -10.92 -6.55 4.89
CA ALA A 56 -9.53 -6.73 4.46
C ALA A 56 -8.81 -5.39 4.27
N LEU A 57 -9.53 -4.37 3.77
CA LEU A 57 -9.02 -3.01 3.66
C LEU A 57 -8.69 -2.44 5.06
N GLU A 58 -9.63 -2.50 5.99
CA GLU A 58 -9.47 -1.98 7.35
C GLU A 58 -8.27 -2.61 8.08
N GLN A 59 -7.98 -3.88 7.83
CA GLN A 59 -6.81 -4.57 8.40
C GLN A 59 -5.46 -4.00 7.95
N VAL A 60 -5.36 -3.48 6.71
CA VAL A 60 -4.10 -3.00 6.15
C VAL A 60 -3.94 -1.48 6.21
N LEU A 61 -5.03 -0.73 6.39
CA LEU A 61 -5.00 0.73 6.46
C LEU A 61 -4.03 1.28 7.53
N PRO A 62 -3.95 0.75 8.77
CA PRO A 62 -3.01 1.26 9.76
C PRO A 62 -1.54 1.15 9.31
N LEU A 63 -1.20 0.07 8.62
CA LEU A 63 0.14 -0.17 8.08
C LEU A 63 0.45 0.85 6.97
N LEU A 64 -0.47 1.00 6.02
CA LEU A 64 -0.32 1.92 4.88
C LEU A 64 -0.28 3.40 5.29
N ARG A 65 -1.03 3.80 6.32
CA ARG A 65 -1.00 5.17 6.87
C ARG A 65 0.37 5.59 7.39
N THR A 66 1.23 4.63 7.74
CA THR A 66 2.60 4.89 8.20
C THR A 66 3.66 4.56 7.15
N ALA A 67 3.24 4.21 5.93
CA ALA A 67 4.14 3.85 4.83
C ALA A 67 4.60 5.07 4.00
N ALA A 68 3.93 6.21 4.13
CA ALA A 68 4.29 7.45 3.48
C ALA A 68 4.19 8.62 4.46
N VAL A 69 5.06 9.61 4.28
CA VAL A 69 5.08 10.86 5.04
C VAL A 69 5.07 11.98 4.01
N ILE A 70 4.29 13.02 4.28
CA ILE A 70 4.28 14.26 3.50
C ILE A 70 5.11 15.27 4.29
N GLY A 71 6.13 15.83 3.67
CA GLY A 71 6.99 16.86 4.24
C GLY A 71 7.20 18.00 3.25
N ASP A 72 7.72 19.13 3.76
CA ASP A 72 7.90 20.35 2.96
C ASP A 72 9.15 20.29 2.05
N GLU A 73 10.10 19.41 2.33
CA GLU A 73 11.30 19.18 1.54
C GLU A 73 11.46 17.68 1.22
N PRO A 74 11.86 17.31 -0.01
CA PRO A 74 12.21 15.93 -0.32
C PRO A 74 13.48 15.54 0.45
N ASP A 75 13.46 14.38 1.10
CA ASP A 75 14.69 13.78 1.66
C ASP A 75 15.71 13.62 0.51
N LEU A 76 16.86 14.29 0.66
CA LEU A 76 18.01 14.21 -0.26
C LEU A 76 18.70 12.85 -0.20
#